data_AF-A0A7S2D9Y0-F1
#
_entry.id   AF-A0A7S2D9Y0-F1
#
_cell.length_a   1.000
_cell.length_b   1.000
_cell.length_c   1.000
_cell.angle_alpha   90.00
_cell.angle_beta   90.00
_cell.angle_gamma   90.00
#
_symmetry.space_group_name_H-M   'P 1'
#
loop_
_entity.id
_entity.type
_entity.pdbx_description
1 polymer ?
#
loop_
_entity_poly.entity_id
_entity_poly.type
_entity_poly.pdbx_seq_one_letter_code
_entity_poly.pdbx_strand_id
1 'polypeptide(L)'
;ALDKNSISNVDTEDRVGGAVYRVERIINQRKRTHNKKLVTEYEVKWEGFPLEETTWEPTHHILSAELIKDYLSRQKDKKKRENETRPIKNGYHHIESIP
;
A
#
# COMPACT_ATOMS: atom_id res chain seq x y z
N ALA A 1 28.46 53.28 9.86
CA ALA A 1 27.12 52.79 9.47
C ALA A 1 27.23 51.28 9.31
N LEU A 2 26.44 50.51 10.07
CA LEU A 2 26.37 49.06 9.90
C LEU A 2 25.45 48.79 8.70
N ASP A 3 26.00 48.16 7.66
CA ASP A 3 25.25 47.66 6.51
C ASP A 3 24.26 46.58 6.98
N LYS A 4 22.97 46.81 6.72
CA LYS A 4 21.85 45.93 7.05
C LYS A 4 21.36 45.14 5.82
N ASN A 5 22.23 44.80 4.88
CA ASN A 5 21.84 44.04 3.69
C ASN A 5 22.76 42.85 3.41
N SER A 6 22.69 41.83 4.26
CA SER A 6 23.10 40.46 3.92
C SER A 6 22.18 39.45 4.58
N ILE A 7 20.93 39.44 4.10
CA ILE A 7 19.97 38.36 4.28
C ILE A 7 19.84 37.66 2.92
N SER A 8 20.74 36.71 2.65
CA SER A 8 20.67 35.71 1.57
C SER A 8 21.96 34.89 1.70
N ASN A 9 21.98 33.63 2.12
CA ASN A 9 21.08 32.54 1.81
C ASN A 9 20.80 31.74 3.08
N VAL A 10 19.54 31.59 3.46
CA VAL A 10 19.12 30.43 4.24
C VAL A 10 19.37 29.25 3.32
N ASP A 11 20.37 28.45 3.66
CA ASP A 11 20.66 27.16 3.08
C ASP A 11 19.39 26.30 3.23
N THR A 12 18.52 26.40 2.22
CA THR A 12 17.27 25.65 2.11
C THR A 12 17.51 24.49 1.15
N GLU A 13 18.72 23.96 1.17
CA GLU A 13 19.06 22.69 0.55
C GLU A 13 19.17 21.66 1.67
N ASP A 14 18.53 20.51 1.45
CA ASP A 14 18.67 19.28 2.23
C ASP A 14 17.72 19.00 3.42
N ARG A 15 16.41 19.24 3.22
CA ARG A 15 15.35 18.50 3.94
C ARG A 15 14.50 17.61 3.04
N VAL A 16 15.09 17.04 1.98
CA VAL A 16 14.57 15.79 1.37
C VAL A 16 15.32 14.60 1.97
N GLY A 17 15.52 14.62 3.28
CA GLY A 17 15.93 13.44 4.02
C GLY A 17 14.71 12.53 4.13
N GLY A 18 14.59 11.57 3.22
CA GLY A 18 13.59 10.50 3.32
C GLY A 18 13.77 9.77 4.65
N ALA A 19 13.03 10.19 5.68
CA ALA A 19 13.15 9.64 7.01
C ALA A 19 12.57 8.22 7.02
N VAL A 20 13.31 7.30 7.64
CA VAL A 20 12.88 5.92 7.83
C VAL A 20 12.11 5.83 9.13
N TYR A 21 10.87 5.37 9.06
CA TYR A 21 10.00 5.19 10.22
C TYR A 21 9.66 3.73 10.43
N ARG A 22 9.38 3.34 11.68
CA ARG A 22 9.00 1.96 12.01
C ARG A 22 7.56 1.69 11.60
N VAL A 23 7.39 0.58 10.88
CA VAL A 23 6.10 0.11 10.37
C VAL A 23 5.60 -1.01 11.26
N GLU A 24 4.32 -0.96 11.65
CA GLU A 24 3.63 -2.05 12.33
C GLU A 24 3.28 -3.16 11.33
N ARG A 25 2.59 -2.82 10.23
CA ARG A 25 2.18 -3.78 9.19
C ARG A 25 1.68 -3.11 7.92
N ILE A 26 1.65 -3.87 6.84
CA ILE A 26 0.90 -3.50 5.62
C ILE A 26 -0.54 -3.97 5.77
N ILE A 27 -1.49 -3.05 5.59
CA ILE A 27 -2.91 -3.31 5.76
C ILE A 27 -3.66 -3.45 4.43
N ASN A 28 -3.21 -2.74 3.38
CA ASN A 28 -3.78 -2.82 2.04
C ASN A 28 -2.72 -2.69 0.95
N GLN A 29 -3.14 -3.02 -0.26
CA GLN A 29 -2.36 -2.88 -1.48
C GLN A 29 -3.27 -2.36 -2.58
N ARG A 30 -2.79 -1.40 -3.37
CA ARG A 30 -3.45 -0.94 -4.57
C ARG A 30 -2.48 -0.86 -5.73
N LYS A 31 -3.01 -0.97 -6.93
CA LYS A 31 -2.26 -0.77 -8.17
C LYS A 31 -2.78 0.47 -8.86
N ARG A 32 -1.89 1.40 -9.19
CA ARG A 32 -2.21 2.66 -9.86
C ARG A 32 -1.38 2.78 -11.13
N THR A 33 -1.92 3.42 -12.15
CA THR A 33 -1.18 3.73 -13.37
C THR A 33 -0.60 5.13 -13.23
N HIS A 34 0.72 5.25 -13.20
CA HIS A 34 1.43 6.52 -13.20
C HIS A 34 2.29 6.60 -14.46
N ASN A 35 2.12 7.64 -15.27
CA ASN A 35 2.85 7.82 -16.54
C ASN A 35 2.84 6.57 -17.45
N LYS A 36 1.66 5.95 -17.61
CA LYS A 36 1.46 4.68 -18.36
C LYS A 36 2.21 3.46 -17.79
N LYS A 37 2.80 3.56 -16.59
CA LYS A 37 3.43 2.44 -15.87
C LYS A 37 2.54 2.00 -14.71
N LEU A 38 2.43 0.69 -14.52
CA LEU A 38 1.70 0.12 -13.38
C LEU A 38 2.60 0.19 -12.14
N VAL A 39 2.20 0.99 -11.16
CA VAL A 39 2.87 1.14 -9.87
C VAL A 39 2.03 0.45 -8.80
N THR A 40 2.71 -0.28 -7.92
CA THR A 40 2.09 -0.91 -6.75
C THR A 40 2.43 -0.07 -5.53
N GLU A 41 1.39 0.27 -4.78
CA GLU A 41 1.49 1.02 -3.53
C GLU A 41 0.89 0.16 -2.41
N TYR A 42 1.48 0.28 -1.23
CA TYR A 42 1.06 -0.41 -0.02
C TYR A 42 0.63 0.61 1.02
N GLU A 43 -0.51 0.34 1.65
CA GLU A 43 -0.97 1.15 2.76
C GLU A 43 -0.28 0.67 4.04
N VAL A 44 0.48 1.57 4.63
CA VAL A 44 1.39 1.31 5.74
C VAL A 44 0.72 1.76 7.04
N LYS A 45 0.58 0.82 7.98
CA LYS A 45 0.23 1.11 9.36
C LYS A 45 1.51 1.43 10.12
N TRP A 46 1.68 2.69 10.49
CA TRP A 46 2.81 3.16 11.27
C TRP A 46 2.68 2.76 12.73
N GLU A 47 3.81 2.43 13.37
CA GLU A 47 3.82 2.10 14.79
C GLU A 47 3.57 3.34 15.64
N GLY A 48 2.64 3.24 16.60
CA GLY A 48 2.30 4.34 17.52
C GLY A 48 1.32 5.38 16.97
N PHE A 49 0.93 5.28 15.69
CA PHE A 49 -0.05 6.16 15.06
C PHE A 49 -1.40 5.45 14.88
N PRO A 50 -2.53 6.17 14.80
CA PRO A 50 -3.84 5.58 14.54
C PRO A 50 -3.95 5.01 13.11
N LEU A 51 -4.99 4.21 12.84
CA LEU A 51 -5.20 3.61 11.51
C LEU A 51 -5.58 4.66 10.46
N GLU A 52 -6.06 5.81 10.93
CA GLU A 52 -6.44 6.94 10.08
C GLU A 52 -5.22 7.68 9.50
N GLU A 53 -4.07 7.57 10.16
CA GLU A 53 -2.80 8.19 9.73
C GLU A 53 -1.94 7.24 8.89
N THR A 54 -2.54 6.24 8.25
CA THR A 54 -1.82 5.37 7.31
C THR A 54 -1.51 6.11 6.02
N THR A 55 -0.35 5.84 5.43
CA THR A 55 0.05 6.41 4.14
C THR A 55 0.23 5.33 3.08
N TRP A 56 0.14 5.74 1.81
CA TRP A 56 0.34 4.86 0.66
C TRP A 56 1.77 4.99 0.15
N GLU A 57 2.61 4.04 0.53
CA GLU A 57 4.02 4.01 0.15
C GLU A 57 4.26 3.09 -1.05
N PRO A 58 5.06 3.50 -2.04
CA PRO A 58 5.41 2.64 -3.17
C PRO A 58 6.27 1.46 -2.69
N THR A 59 6.25 0.35 -3.44
CA THR A 59 7.01 -0.87 -3.10
C THR A 59 8.47 -0.63 -2.72
N HIS A 60 9.13 0.34 -3.37
CA HIS A 60 10.55 0.63 -3.14
C HIS A 60 10.83 1.40 -1.83
N HIS A 61 9.83 2.03 -1.21
CA HIS A 61 9.97 2.64 0.12
C HIS A 61 9.84 1.61 1.26
N ILE A 62 9.26 0.44 0.98
CA ILE A 62 9.14 -0.62 1.98
C ILE A 62 10.47 -1.35 2.09
N LEU A 63 11.28 -0.97 3.07
CA LEU A 63 12.61 -1.55 3.29
C LEU A 63 12.58 -3.02 3.72
N SER A 64 11.48 -3.46 4.33
CA SER A 64 11.31 -4.83 4.83
C SER A 64 10.44 -5.67 3.90
N ALA A 65 11.05 -6.54 3.12
CA ALA A 65 10.33 -7.49 2.24
C ALA A 65 9.41 -8.45 3.01
N GLU A 66 9.70 -8.72 4.29
CA GLU A 66 8.87 -9.56 5.16
C GLU A 66 7.47 -8.98 5.34
N LEU A 67 7.34 -7.66 5.52
CA LEU A 67 6.03 -6.99 5.65
C LEU A 67 5.16 -7.23 4.42
N ILE A 68 5.77 -7.21 3.23
CA ILE A 68 5.09 -7.50 1.97
C ILE A 68 4.71 -8.97 1.89
N LYS A 69 5.63 -9.88 2.20
CA LYS A 69 5.38 -11.33 2.19
C LYS A 69 4.23 -11.70 3.11
N ASP A 70 4.22 -11.17 4.32
CA ASP A 70 3.18 -11.38 5.33
C ASP A 70 1.82 -10.87 4.87
N TYR A 71 1.79 -9.73 4.20
CA TYR A 71 0.56 -9.24 3.59
C TYR A 71 0.09 -10.17 2.46
N LEU A 72 0.98 -10.56 1.55
CA LEU A 72 0.64 -11.39 0.41
C LEU A 72 0.19 -12.80 0.80
N SER A 73 0.78 -13.40 1.85
CA SER A 73 0.35 -14.71 2.37
C SER A 73 -1.09 -14.64 2.87
N ARG A 74 -1.41 -13.64 3.72
CA ARG A 74 -2.77 -13.39 4.20
C ARG A 74 -3.79 -13.19 3.06
N GLN A 75 -3.40 -12.52 1.98
CA GLN A 75 -4.28 -12.31 0.82
C GLN A 75 -4.50 -13.57 -0.02
N LYS A 76 -3.48 -14.44 -0.14
CA LYS A 76 -3.63 -15.73 -0.83
C LYS A 76 -4.62 -16.64 -0.10
N ASP A 77 -4.54 -16.69 1.22
CA ASP A 77 -5.44 -17.51 2.04
C ASP A 77 -6.90 -17.04 1.92
N LYS A 78 -7.14 -15.72 1.89
CA LYS A 78 -8.47 -15.16 1.64
C LYS A 78 -9.04 -15.59 0.28
N LYS A 79 -8.24 -15.50 -0.78
CA LYS A 79 -8.67 -15.90 -2.14
C LYS A 79 -8.94 -17.39 -2.26
N LYS A 80 -8.14 -18.23 -1.58
CA LYS A 80 -8.36 -19.68 -1.57
C LYS A 80 -9.70 -20.02 -0.93
N ARG A 81 -9.97 -19.45 0.25
CA ARG A 81 -11.25 -19.62 0.95
C ARG A 81 -12.43 -19.12 0.11
N GLU A 82 -12.29 -17.96 -0.54
CA GLU A 82 -13.32 -17.44 -1.42
C GLU A 82 -13.59 -18.38 -2.60
N ASN A 83 -12.55 -18.91 -3.24
CA ASN A 83 -12.68 -19.86 -4.35
C ASN A 83 -13.29 -21.20 -3.92
N GLU A 84 -13.03 -21.67 -2.70
CA GLU A 84 -13.64 -22.90 -2.14
C GLU A 84 -15.13 -22.71 -1.82
N THR A 85 -15.55 -21.49 -1.43
CA THR A 85 -16.97 -21.18 -1.14
C THR A 85 -17.81 -20.82 -2.37
N ARG A 86 -17.19 -20.59 -3.53
CA ARG A 86 -17.96 -20.34 -4.76
C ARG A 86 -18.58 -21.68 -5.22
N PRO A 87 -19.92 -21.82 -5.25
CA PRO A 87 -20.53 -23.02 -5.80
C PRO A 87 -20.05 -23.16 -7.25
N ILE A 88 -19.58 -24.35 -7.60
CA ILE A 88 -19.14 -24.66 -8.96
C ILE A 88 -20.33 -24.38 -9.87
N LYS A 89 -20.25 -23.32 -10.68
CA LYS A 89 -21.20 -23.10 -11.79
C LYS A 89 -20.88 -24.13 -12.87
N ASN A 90 -21.14 -25.41 -12.59
CA ASN A 90 -21.34 -26.39 -13.64
C ASN A 90 -22.56 -25.91 -14.43
N GLY A 91 -22.42 -25.81 -15.75
CA GLY A 91 -23.46 -25.40 -16.68
C GLY A 91 -24.63 -26.38 -16.72
N TYR A 92 -25.41 -26.44 -15.66
CA TYR A 92 -26.75 -27.01 -15.68
C TYR A 92 -27.67 -25.95 -16.25
N HIS A 93 -28.04 -26.15 -17.52
CA HIS A 93 -29.27 -25.62 -18.06
C HIS A 93 -30.40 -25.93 -17.07
N HIS A 94 -31.14 -24.89 -16.72
CA HIS A 94 -32.36 -24.93 -15.95
C HIS A 94 -33.36 -25.87 -16.65
N ILE A 95 -33.31 -27.16 -16.33
CA ILE A 95 -34.43 -28.06 -16.55
C ILE A 95 -35.43 -27.74 -15.45
N GLU A 96 -36.41 -26.91 -15.79
CA GLU A 96 -37.63 -26.81 -14.98
C GLU A 96 -38.27 -28.20 -14.96
N SER A 97 -38.11 -28.93 -13.87
CA SER A 97 -39.11 -29.90 -13.46
C SER A 97 -40.26 -29.10 -12.86
N ILE A 98 -41.13 -28.59 -13.75
CA ILE A 98 -42.44 -28.11 -13.38
C ILE A 98 -43.23 -29.34 -12.86
N PRO A 99 -43.79 -29.31 -11.63
CA PRO A 99 -44.73 -30.34 -11.18
C PRO A 99 -46.03 -30.33 -11.99
#